data_AF-A0A2E5XEK6-F1
#
_entry.id   AF-A0A2E5XEK6-F1
#
_cell.length_a   1.000
_cell.length_b   1.000
_cell.length_c   1.000
_cell.angle_alpha   90.00
_cell.angle_beta   90.00
_cell.angle_gamma   90.00
#
_symmetry.space_group_name_H-M   'P 1'
#
loop_
_entity.id
_entity.type
_entity.pdbx_description
1 polymer ?
#
loop_
_entity_poly.entity_id
_entity_poly.type
_entity_poly.pdbx_seq_one_letter_code
_entity_poly.pdbx_strand_id
1 'polypeptide(L)'
;MISAPNLSRGTRCNRPAELLSIYPTLIELCGLPGRQDLDGVSLRPLLSNPEAAWQRPALTTHGKNNHAVRTERYRYIRYHEGSEELYDLQEDPNEWTNLAGRKELVPLKEQLAKWLPETNADPARGMASRNRKRPGQKAD
;
A
#
# COMPACT_ATOMS: atom_id res chain seq x y z
N MET A 1 7.11 14.81 -1.74
CA MET A 1 7.75 15.49 -2.88
C MET A 1 9.13 14.89 -3.06
N ILE A 2 9.53 14.56 -4.30
CA ILE A 2 10.88 14.10 -4.65
C ILE A 2 11.47 15.15 -5.59
N SER A 3 12.72 15.54 -5.36
CA SER A 3 13.47 16.48 -6.21
C SER A 3 14.86 15.91 -6.45
N ALA A 4 15.28 15.87 -7.71
CA ALA A 4 16.58 15.33 -8.12
C ALA A 4 17.04 16.03 -9.42
N PRO A 5 18.37 16.13 -9.64
CA PRO A 5 18.91 16.70 -10.88
C PRO A 5 18.53 15.85 -12.09
N ASN A 6 18.40 16.49 -13.25
CA ASN A 6 18.15 15.85 -14.55
C ASN A 6 16.83 15.04 -14.64
N LEU A 7 15.85 15.34 -13.79
CA LEU A 7 14.49 14.78 -13.85
C LEU A 7 13.47 15.88 -14.16
N SER A 8 12.27 15.47 -14.57
CA SER A 8 11.16 16.35 -14.90
C SER A 8 10.80 17.24 -13.71
N ARG A 9 10.74 18.56 -13.92
CA ARG A 9 10.45 19.57 -12.87
C ARG A 9 9.00 20.02 -12.95
N GLY A 10 8.39 20.28 -11.80
CA GLY A 10 7.03 20.81 -11.71
C GLY A 10 5.94 19.84 -12.20
N THR A 11 6.25 18.55 -12.31
CA THR A 11 5.29 17.52 -12.72
C THR A 11 4.53 16.97 -11.52
N ARG A 12 3.33 16.46 -11.80
CA ARG A 12 2.49 15.73 -10.84
C ARG A 12 2.32 14.31 -11.34
N CYS A 13 2.51 13.33 -10.46
CA CYS A 13 2.25 11.92 -10.72
C CYS A 13 1.13 11.47 -9.78
N ASN A 14 0.10 10.82 -10.31
CA ASN A 14 -1.03 10.29 -9.54
C ASN A 14 -0.93 8.77 -9.31
N ARG A 15 0.15 8.12 -9.80
CA ARG A 15 0.38 6.68 -9.58
C ARG A 15 0.69 6.40 -8.10
N PRO A 16 0.29 5.25 -7.55
CA PRO A 16 0.62 4.85 -6.19
C PRO A 16 2.13 4.80 -5.96
N ALA A 17 2.56 5.30 -4.80
CA ALA A 17 3.93 5.20 -4.32
C ALA A 17 3.91 4.82 -2.84
N GLU A 18 4.95 4.13 -2.38
CA GLU A 18 5.11 3.68 -1.00
C GLU A 18 6.51 4.00 -0.46
N LEU A 19 6.67 3.96 0.86
CA LEU A 19 7.94 4.33 1.50
C LEU A 19 9.08 3.36 1.16
N LEU A 20 8.77 2.08 0.95
CA LEU A 20 9.75 1.04 0.60
C LEU A 20 10.41 1.31 -0.76
N SER A 21 9.76 2.05 -1.65
CA SER A 21 10.30 2.44 -2.94
C SER A 21 11.43 3.47 -2.86
N ILE A 22 11.59 4.19 -1.73
CA ILE A 22 12.60 5.24 -1.62
C ILE A 22 14.01 4.68 -1.72
N TYR A 23 14.31 3.59 -1.01
CA TYR A 23 15.65 2.99 -1.02
C TYR A 23 16.10 2.51 -2.41
N PRO A 24 15.34 1.66 -3.15
CA PRO A 24 15.73 1.26 -4.50
C PRO A 24 15.76 2.45 -5.49
N THR A 25 14.92 3.47 -5.29
CA THR A 25 14.99 4.70 -6.10
C THR A 25 16.31 5.43 -5.90
N LEU A 26 16.78 5.57 -4.65
CA LEU A 26 18.05 6.23 -4.34
C LEU A 26 19.25 5.44 -4.88
N ILE A 27 19.26 4.11 -4.73
CA ILE A 27 20.28 3.24 -5.33
C ILE A 27 20.42 3.55 -6.82
N GLU A 28 19.29 3.57 -7.53
CA GLU A 28 19.30 3.74 -8.98
C GLU A 28 19.71 5.15 -9.40
N LEU A 29 19.22 6.20 -8.71
CA LEU A 29 19.59 7.59 -8.99
C LEU A 29 21.06 7.88 -8.70
N CYS A 30 21.67 7.18 -7.73
CA CYS A 30 23.08 7.31 -7.40
C CYS A 30 23.99 6.41 -8.26
N GLY A 31 23.44 5.60 -9.16
CA GLY A 31 24.23 4.67 -9.99
C GLY A 31 24.90 3.56 -9.18
N LEU A 32 24.34 3.20 -8.02
CA LEU A 32 24.85 2.13 -7.17
C LEU A 32 24.38 0.74 -7.67
N PRO A 33 25.06 -0.36 -7.27
CA PRO A 33 24.63 -1.71 -7.62
C PRO A 33 23.19 -1.99 -7.18
N GLY A 34 22.38 -2.50 -8.09
CA GLY A 34 20.98 -2.86 -7.83
C GLY A 34 20.85 -3.98 -6.79
N ARG A 35 19.73 -3.98 -6.07
CA ARG A 35 19.36 -5.02 -5.10
C ARG A 35 18.05 -5.68 -5.51
N GLN A 36 18.03 -7.02 -5.47
CA GLN A 36 16.87 -7.83 -5.84
C GLN A 36 16.11 -8.37 -4.63
N ASP A 37 16.65 -8.18 -3.43
CA ASP A 37 16.10 -8.64 -2.15
C ASP A 37 15.18 -7.59 -1.47
N LEU A 38 14.68 -6.63 -2.25
CA LEU A 38 13.86 -5.53 -1.75
C LEU A 38 12.39 -5.71 -2.16
N ASP A 39 11.50 -5.47 -1.21
CA ASP A 39 10.05 -5.49 -1.47
C ASP A 39 9.59 -4.29 -2.32
N GLY A 40 10.25 -3.14 -2.14
CA GLY A 40 9.96 -1.92 -2.88
C GLY A 40 10.61 -1.91 -4.27
N VAL A 41 10.05 -1.10 -5.18
CA VAL A 41 10.66 -0.84 -6.51
C VAL A 41 11.00 0.62 -6.70
N SER A 42 12.00 0.86 -7.55
CA SER A 42 12.39 2.21 -7.92
C SER A 42 11.26 2.96 -8.62
N LEU A 43 11.05 4.21 -8.21
CA LEU A 43 10.12 5.16 -8.84
C LEU A 43 10.76 5.91 -10.01
N ARG A 44 12.02 5.62 -10.38
CA ARG A 44 12.71 6.34 -11.46
C ARG A 44 11.90 6.44 -12.75
N PRO A 45 11.20 5.39 -13.24
CA PRO A 45 10.36 5.51 -14.43
C PRO A 45 9.30 6.61 -14.30
N LEU A 46 8.68 6.74 -13.12
CA LEU A 46 7.68 7.77 -12.81
C LEU A 46 8.28 9.16 -12.61
N LEU A 47 9.51 9.24 -12.10
CA LEU A 47 10.22 10.52 -11.96
C LEU A 47 10.66 11.07 -13.33
N SER A 48 10.97 10.19 -14.28
CA SER A 48 11.26 10.58 -15.66
C SER A 48 9.99 10.89 -16.45
N ASN A 49 8.98 10.03 -16.37
CA ASN A 49 7.69 10.19 -17.03
C ASN A 49 6.54 9.90 -16.04
N PRO A 50 5.79 10.92 -15.56
CA PRO A 50 4.70 10.73 -14.61
C PRO A 50 3.54 9.88 -15.16
N GLU A 51 3.44 9.75 -16.48
CA GLU A 51 2.40 8.94 -17.15
C GLU A 51 2.89 7.53 -17.53
N ALA A 52 4.11 7.14 -17.14
CA ALA A 52 4.60 5.79 -17.42
C ALA A 52 3.64 4.72 -16.87
N ALA A 53 3.56 3.60 -17.59
CA ALA A 53 2.77 2.46 -17.16
C ALA A 53 3.23 1.98 -15.79
N TRP A 54 2.29 1.86 -14.85
CA TRP A 54 2.58 1.51 -13.47
C TRP A 54 1.53 0.56 -12.93
N GLN A 55 1.88 -0.72 -12.83
CA GLN A 55 0.94 -1.75 -12.40
C GLN A 55 1.05 -2.08 -10.91
N ARG A 56 2.05 -1.53 -10.21
CA ARG A 56 2.31 -1.88 -8.81
C ARG A 56 1.44 -1.01 -7.89
N PRO A 57 0.61 -1.62 -7.03
CA PRO A 57 -0.08 -0.87 -6.00
C PRO A 57 0.89 -0.46 -4.89
N ALA A 58 0.43 0.41 -3.99
CA ALA A 58 1.08 0.64 -2.70
C ALA A 58 0.52 -0.37 -1.68
N LEU A 59 1.41 -0.99 -0.90
CA LEU A 59 1.07 -1.93 0.16
C LEU A 59 1.29 -1.27 1.54
N THR A 60 0.32 -1.42 2.44
CA THR A 60 0.45 -1.03 3.84
C THR A 60 0.21 -2.23 4.73
N THR A 61 1.05 -2.42 5.74
CA THR A 61 0.91 -3.48 6.75
C THR A 61 0.87 -2.84 8.14
N HIS A 62 -0.10 -3.25 8.96
CA HIS A 62 -0.21 -2.80 10.35
C HIS A 62 -0.42 -3.97 11.31
N GLY A 63 0.69 -4.55 11.77
CA GLY A 63 0.67 -5.77 12.55
C GLY A 63 0.58 -7.03 11.67
N LYS A 64 0.45 -8.18 12.31
CA LYS A 64 0.41 -9.48 11.61
C LYS A 64 -0.94 -9.67 10.90
N ASN A 65 -0.91 -10.12 9.65
CA ASN A 65 -2.09 -10.45 8.84
C ASN A 65 -3.07 -9.29 8.59
N ASN A 66 -2.62 -8.04 8.69
CA ASN A 66 -3.46 -6.86 8.52
C ASN A 66 -2.85 -5.94 7.47
N HIS A 67 -3.48 -5.88 6.31
CA HIS A 67 -2.91 -5.29 5.11
C HIS A 67 -3.92 -4.46 4.32
N ALA A 68 -3.40 -3.46 3.61
CA ALA A 68 -4.15 -2.71 2.61
C ALA A 68 -3.35 -2.59 1.31
N VAL A 69 -4.03 -2.80 0.19
CA VAL A 69 -3.52 -2.61 -1.17
C VAL A 69 -4.23 -1.41 -1.76
N ARG A 70 -3.48 -0.44 -2.28
CA ARG A 70 -4.02 0.75 -2.93
C ARG A 70 -3.51 0.86 -4.36
N THR A 71 -4.44 0.75 -5.31
CA THR A 71 -4.21 1.05 -6.73
C THR A 71 -4.57 2.52 -7.02
N GLU A 72 -4.59 2.92 -8.30
CA GLU A 72 -5.11 4.23 -8.70
C GLU A 72 -6.60 4.40 -8.39
N ARG A 73 -7.38 3.32 -8.54
CA ARG A 73 -8.83 3.37 -8.43
C ARG A 73 -9.37 2.71 -7.16
N TYR A 74 -8.73 1.67 -6.65
CA TYR A 74 -9.28 0.87 -5.56
C TYR A 74 -8.37 0.85 -4.34
N ARG A 75 -8.97 0.82 -3.17
CA ARG A 75 -8.32 0.37 -1.94
C ARG A 75 -9.01 -0.88 -1.43
N TYR A 76 -8.23 -1.92 -1.20
CA TYR A 76 -8.68 -3.17 -0.62
C TYR A 76 -7.94 -3.40 0.70
N ILE A 77 -8.69 -3.73 1.75
CA ILE A 77 -8.18 -3.98 3.10
C ILE A 77 -8.60 -5.37 3.52
N ARG A 78 -7.66 -6.13 4.08
CA ARG A 78 -7.92 -7.41 4.73
C ARG A 78 -7.36 -7.34 6.14
N TYR A 79 -8.25 -7.45 7.12
CA TYR A 79 -7.88 -7.43 8.52
C TYR A 79 -7.47 -8.82 9.01
N HIS A 80 -6.81 -8.86 10.17
CA HIS A 80 -6.27 -10.09 10.75
C HIS A 80 -7.30 -11.15 11.08
N GLU A 81 -8.54 -10.75 11.38
CA GLU A 81 -9.68 -11.63 11.64
C GLU A 81 -10.41 -12.09 10.36
N GLY A 82 -9.93 -11.65 9.19
CA GLY A 82 -10.46 -12.03 7.89
C GLY A 82 -11.58 -11.15 7.35
N SER A 83 -12.00 -10.12 8.09
CA SER A 83 -12.93 -9.13 7.56
C SER A 83 -12.27 -8.32 6.44
N GLU A 84 -13.09 -7.85 5.50
CA GLU A 84 -12.62 -7.19 4.28
C GLU A 84 -13.33 -5.85 4.06
N GLU A 85 -12.59 -4.89 3.52
CA GLU A 85 -13.14 -3.65 2.98
C GLU A 85 -12.64 -3.41 1.56
N LEU A 86 -13.49 -2.85 0.70
CA LEU A 86 -13.17 -2.48 -0.67
C LEU A 86 -13.82 -1.13 -0.99
N TYR A 87 -13.02 -0.16 -1.41
CA TYR A 87 -13.47 1.18 -1.79
C TYR A 87 -13.06 1.50 -3.21
N ASP A 88 -13.98 2.10 -3.98
CA ASP A 88 -13.68 2.72 -5.28
C ASP A 88 -13.34 4.20 -5.04
N LEU A 89 -12.05 4.53 -5.03
CA LEU A 89 -11.52 5.86 -4.75
C LEU A 89 -11.87 6.90 -5.82
N GLN A 90 -12.35 6.47 -6.99
CA GLN A 90 -12.83 7.38 -8.03
C GLN A 90 -14.24 7.87 -7.73
N GLU A 91 -15.14 6.97 -7.30
CA GLU A 91 -16.54 7.29 -7.00
C GLU A 91 -16.74 7.70 -5.53
N ASP A 92 -15.89 7.19 -4.64
CA ASP A 92 -15.94 7.39 -3.20
C ASP A 92 -14.54 7.72 -2.65
N PRO A 93 -14.01 8.93 -2.96
CA PRO A 93 -12.67 9.34 -2.55
C PRO A 93 -12.48 9.45 -1.02
N ASN A 94 -13.57 9.46 -0.27
CA ASN A 94 -13.58 9.53 1.20
C ASN A 94 -13.82 8.16 1.87
N GLU A 95 -13.98 7.09 1.08
CA GLU A 95 -14.05 5.71 1.57
C GLU A 95 -15.24 5.47 2.55
N TRP A 96 -16.41 6.03 2.24
CA TRP A 96 -17.60 5.90 3.08
C TRP A 96 -18.40 4.61 2.82
N THR A 97 -18.31 4.05 1.62
CA THR A 97 -19.13 2.92 1.18
C THR A 97 -18.29 1.69 0.96
N ASN A 98 -18.30 0.77 1.93
CA ASN A 98 -17.63 -0.52 1.78
C ASN A 98 -18.36 -1.40 0.74
N LEU A 99 -17.66 -1.75 -0.34
CA LEU A 99 -18.15 -2.57 -1.44
C LEU A 99 -17.82 -4.08 -1.29
N ALA A 100 -17.08 -4.50 -0.25
CA ALA A 100 -16.54 -5.84 -0.14
C ALA A 100 -17.60 -6.96 -0.09
N GLY A 101 -18.83 -6.65 0.33
CA GLY A 101 -19.95 -7.58 0.36
C GLY A 101 -20.63 -7.84 -0.99
N ARG A 102 -20.26 -7.10 -2.04
CA ARG A 102 -20.85 -7.23 -3.38
C ARG A 102 -20.27 -8.46 -4.10
N LYS A 103 -21.14 -9.40 -4.48
CA LYS A 103 -20.75 -10.69 -5.09
C LYS A 103 -20.06 -10.49 -6.44
N GLU A 104 -20.48 -9.49 -7.19
CA GLU A 104 -19.92 -9.11 -8.49
C GLU A 104 -18.47 -8.60 -8.40
N LEU A 105 -18.01 -8.16 -7.22
CA LEU A 105 -16.65 -7.67 -6.99
C LEU A 105 -15.69 -8.73 -6.44
N VAL A 106 -16.15 -9.98 -6.26
CA VAL A 106 -15.29 -11.08 -5.81
C VAL A 106 -14.04 -11.26 -6.68
N PRO A 107 -14.13 -11.28 -8.03
CA PRO A 107 -12.93 -11.42 -8.88
C PRO A 107 -11.93 -10.28 -8.70
N LEU A 108 -12.42 -9.05 -8.47
CA LEU A 108 -11.56 -7.89 -8.21
C LEU A 108 -10.84 -8.04 -6.86
N LYS A 109 -11.55 -8.46 -5.81
CA LYS A 109 -10.92 -8.74 -4.49
C LYS A 109 -9.85 -9.81 -4.61
N GLU A 110 -10.10 -10.89 -5.34
CA GLU A 110 -9.12 -11.95 -5.59
C GLU A 110 -7.90 -11.43 -6.35
N GLN A 111 -8.10 -10.56 -7.36
CA GLN A 111 -6.99 -9.93 -8.07
C GLN A 111 -6.16 -9.03 -7.15
N LEU A 112 -6.79 -8.20 -6.33
CA LEU A 112 -6.10 -7.31 -5.40
C LEU A 112 -5.39 -8.09 -4.28
N ALA A 113 -5.99 -9.18 -3.82
CA ALA A 113 -5.43 -10.05 -2.79
C ALA A 113 -4.10 -10.70 -3.20
N LYS A 114 -3.81 -10.83 -4.49
CA LYS A 114 -2.51 -11.32 -5.00
C LYS A 114 -1.33 -10.42 -4.63
N TRP A 115 -1.59 -9.16 -4.27
CA TRP A 115 -0.56 -8.22 -3.82
C TRP A 115 -0.34 -8.28 -2.30
N LEU A 116 -1.12 -9.07 -1.56
CA LEU A 116 -0.91 -9.25 -0.13
C LEU A 116 0.30 -10.17 0.12
N PRO A 117 1.08 -9.94 1.19
CA PRO A 117 2.15 -10.85 1.57
C PRO A 117 1.64 -12.26 1.81
N GLU A 118 2.27 -13.24 1.17
CA GLU A 118 2.02 -14.66 1.44
C GLU A 118 2.58 -15.08 2.81
N THR A 119 3.69 -14.47 3.21
CA THR A 119 4.35 -14.72 4.49
C THR A 119 4.30 -13.49 5.39
N ASN A 120 3.79 -13.68 6.60
CA ASN A 120 3.66 -12.63 7.61
C ASN A 120 4.54 -12.94 8.82
N ALA A 121 5.49 -12.05 9.09
CA ALA A 121 6.37 -12.19 10.25
C ALA A 121 5.59 -12.09 11.57
N ASP A 122 6.05 -12.81 12.59
CA ASP A 122 5.56 -12.61 13.95
C ASP A 122 5.92 -11.22 14.46
N PRO A 123 5.09 -10.64 15.37
CA PRO A 123 5.44 -9.40 16.03
C PRO A 123 6.81 -9.51 16.70
N ALA A 124 7.57 -8.41 16.67
CA ALA A 124 8.84 -8.35 17.36
C ALA A 124 8.67 -8.64 18.87
N ARG A 125 9.70 -9.21 19.49
CA ARG A 125 9.69 -9.49 20.94
C ARG A 125 9.39 -8.20 21.72
N GLY A 126 8.38 -8.24 22.59
CA GLY A 126 7.93 -7.08 23.38
C GLY A 126 6.77 -6.27 22.78
N MET A 127 6.29 -6.60 21.58
CA MET A 127 5.10 -5.98 20.96
C MET A 127 3.77 -6.66 21.30
N ALA A 128 3.78 -7.70 22.14
CA ALA A 128 2.56 -8.36 22.62
C ALA A 128 1.65 -7.35 23.36
N SER A 129 0.41 -7.25 22.87
CA SER A 129 -0.68 -6.35 23.23
C SER A 129 -0.48 -5.40 24.44
N ARG A 130 -0.22 -4.12 24.15
CA ARG A 130 -0.71 -3.04 25.02
C ARG A 130 -2.22 -2.94 24.83
N ASN A 131 -2.97 -3.92 25.32
CA ASN A 131 -4.42 -3.83 25.45
C ASN A 131 -4.74 -2.88 26.62
N ARG A 132 -4.39 -1.59 26.49
CA ARG A 132 -4.88 -0.56 27.40
C ARG A 132 -6.34 -0.35 27.04
N LYS A 133 -7.25 -1.01 27.79
CA LYS A 133 -8.66 -0.59 27.85
C LYS A 133 -8.68 0.93 27.98
N ARG A 134 -9.33 1.63 27.04
CA ARG A 134 -9.60 3.06 27.20
C ARG A 134 -10.46 3.19 28.47
N PRO A 135 -10.10 4.04 29.45
CA PRO A 135 -10.96 4.28 30.60
C PRO A 135 -12.24 4.95 30.08
N GLY A 136 -13.40 4.29 30.16
CA GLY A 136 -14.69 4.93 29.88
C GLY A 136 -15.76 4.12 29.14
N GLN A 137 -15.50 2.93 28.58
CA GLN A 137 -16.58 2.10 28.03
C GLN A 137 -17.27 1.32 29.15
N LYS A 138 -18.44 1.82 29.59
CA LYS A 138 -19.39 1.04 30.40
C LYS A 138 -20.06 -0.02 29.50
N ALA A 139 -20.23 -1.22 30.04
CA ALA A 139 -21.21 -2.19 29.56
C ALA A 139 -22.56 -1.85 30.21
N ASP A 140 -23.63 -1.88 29.41
CA ASP A 140 -25.06 -1.74 29.72
C ASP A 140 -25.49 -0.85 30.91
#